data_AF-A0A7S3MBW9-F1
#
_entry.id   AF-A0A7S3MBW9-F1
#
_cell.length_a   1.000
_cell.length_b   1.000
_cell.length_c   1.000
_cell.angle_alpha   90.00
_cell.angle_beta   90.00
_cell.angle_gamma   90.00
#
_symmetry.space_group_name_H-M   'P 1'
#
loop_
_entity.id
_entity.type
_entity.pdbx_description
1 polymer ?
#
loop_
_entity_poly.entity_id
_entity_poly.type
_entity_poly.pdbx_seq_one_letter_code
_entity_poly.pdbx_strand_id
1 'polypeptide(L)'
;DWDEDEFVILGSDGIWDMISDKDAVKVVQQCFKSGGDEQKAAQMLITKALEKGTHDDRTALVVRFGWCKGSAAYGRGRKTPAAASEAAAAPADATAASTTG
;
A
#
# COMPACT_ATOMS: atom_id res chain seq x y z
N ASP A 1 24.60 -2.66 10.68
CA ASP A 1 23.71 -3.82 10.61
C ASP A 1 22.34 -3.39 10.14
N TRP A 2 22.10 -3.52 8.84
CA TRP A 2 20.77 -3.37 8.22
C TRP A 2 20.24 -4.75 7.78
N ASP A 3 20.95 -5.81 8.17
CA ASP A 3 20.70 -7.19 7.76
C ASP A 3 19.48 -7.80 8.46
N GLU A 4 18.98 -7.15 9.51
CA GLU A 4 17.78 -7.54 10.25
C GLU A 4 16.48 -6.95 9.66
N ASP A 5 16.60 -5.99 8.72
CA ASP A 5 15.45 -5.35 8.11
C ASP A 5 14.85 -6.21 6.98
N GLU A 6 13.53 -6.42 7.01
CA GLU A 6 12.81 -7.28 6.06
C GLU A 6 12.22 -6.51 4.87
N PHE A 7 11.66 -5.33 5.14
CA PHE A 7 11.02 -4.49 4.14
C PHE A 7 10.93 -3.04 4.61
N VAL A 8 10.66 -2.14 3.67
CA VAL A 8 10.29 -0.75 3.93
C VAL A 8 8.91 -0.46 3.34
N ILE A 9 8.13 0.35 4.07
CA ILE A 9 6.84 0.89 3.61
C ILE A 9 7.06 2.38 3.40
N LEU A 10 6.75 2.86 2.21
CA LEU A 10 6.63 4.28 1.92
C LEU A 10 5.15 4.57 1.66
N GLY A 11 4.65 5.66 2.21
CA GLY A 11 3.26 6.05 2.00
C GLY A 11 3.05 7.54 2.17
N SER A 12 1.97 8.06 1.59
CA SER A 12 1.48 9.42 1.84
C SER A 12 0.89 9.54 3.25
N ASP A 13 0.73 10.77 3.72
CA ASP A 13 -0.04 11.13 4.93
C ASP A 13 -1.43 10.48 4.95
N GLY A 14 -2.12 10.40 3.82
CA GLY A 14 -3.40 9.68 3.70
C GLY A 14 -3.36 8.21 4.17
N ILE A 15 -2.18 7.55 4.17
CA ILE A 15 -1.99 6.22 4.78
C ILE A 15 -1.74 6.35 6.28
N TRP A 16 -0.76 7.17 6.67
CA TRP A 16 -0.26 7.24 8.04
C TRP A 16 -1.23 7.91 9.01
N ASP A 17 -2.10 8.80 8.52
CA ASP A 17 -3.17 9.42 9.31
C ASP A 17 -4.21 8.40 9.76
N MET A 18 -4.40 7.32 8.99
CA MET A 18 -5.39 6.28 9.28
C MET A 18 -4.77 5.02 9.90
N ILE A 19 -3.50 4.74 9.61
CA ILE A 19 -2.84 3.49 9.99
C ILE A 19 -1.58 3.81 10.80
N SER A 20 -1.53 3.28 12.03
CA SER A 20 -0.32 3.37 12.86
C SER A 20 0.83 2.55 12.26
N ASP A 21 2.07 2.98 12.51
CA ASP A 21 3.29 2.29 12.03
C ASP A 21 3.26 0.79 12.36
N LYS A 22 2.89 0.46 13.61
CA LYS A 22 2.81 -0.93 14.09
C LYS A 22 1.76 -1.74 13.35
N ASP A 23 0.62 -1.13 13.02
CA ASP A 23 -0.43 -1.83 12.29
C ASP A 23 -0.09 -1.98 10.80
N ALA A 24 0.60 -1.01 10.20
CA ALA A 24 1.10 -1.10 8.84
C ALA A 24 2.09 -2.28 8.70
N VAL A 25 3.05 -2.39 9.63
CA VAL A 25 4.00 -3.51 9.68
C VAL A 25 3.28 -4.85 9.81
N LYS A 26 2.28 -4.97 10.69
CA LYS A 26 1.50 -6.21 10.85
C LYS A 26 0.77 -6.61 9.56
N VAL A 27 0.19 -5.64 8.85
CA VAL A 27 -0.52 -5.89 7.58
C VAL A 27 0.43 -6.47 6.55
N VAL A 28 1.60 -5.84 6.37
CA VAL A 28 2.61 -6.30 5.41
C VAL A 28 3.17 -7.68 5.80
N GLN A 29 3.48 -7.89 7.07
CA GLN A 29 3.97 -9.20 7.56
C GLN A 29 2.92 -10.30 7.39
N GLN A 30 1.64 -10.03 7.67
CA GLN A 30 0.56 -11.00 7.46
C GLN A 30 0.39 -11.34 5.99
N CYS A 31 0.51 -10.34 5.10
CA CYS A 31 0.48 -10.54 3.66
C CYS A 31 1.60 -11.49 3.22
N PHE A 32 2.84 -11.24 3.65
CA PHE A 32 4.00 -12.06 3.28
C PHE A 32 3.93 -13.47 3.86
N LYS A 33 3.50 -13.61 5.12
CA LYS A 33 3.26 -14.92 5.76
C LYS A 33 2.19 -15.75 5.03
N SER A 34 1.25 -15.09 4.37
CA SER A 34 0.19 -15.73 3.57
C SER A 34 0.59 -15.98 2.11
N GLY A 35 1.87 -15.78 1.76
CA GLY A 35 2.38 -15.95 0.40
C GLY A 35 2.08 -14.78 -0.55
N GLY A 36 1.69 -13.62 -0.02
CA GLY A 36 1.47 -12.41 -0.79
C GLY A 36 2.78 -11.74 -1.27
N ASP A 37 2.67 -11.00 -2.36
CA ASP A 37 3.75 -10.17 -2.90
C ASP A 37 3.68 -8.73 -2.38
N GLU A 38 4.65 -7.92 -2.78
CA GLU A 38 4.77 -6.52 -2.37
C GLU A 38 3.58 -5.67 -2.84
N GLN A 39 3.06 -5.95 -4.04
CA GLN A 39 1.90 -5.25 -4.60
C GLN A 39 0.64 -5.53 -3.77
N LYS A 40 0.40 -6.79 -3.41
CA LYS A 40 -0.74 -7.16 -2.56
C LYS A 40 -0.62 -6.54 -1.17
N ALA A 41 0.58 -6.45 -0.61
CA ALA A 41 0.80 -5.79 0.67
C ALA A 41 0.47 -4.29 0.59
N ALA A 42 0.92 -3.60 -0.46
CA ALA A 42 0.57 -2.19 -0.70
C ALA A 42 -0.94 -1.99 -0.87
N GLN A 43 -1.61 -2.87 -1.62
CA GLN A 43 -3.05 -2.81 -1.81
C GLN A 43 -3.81 -2.99 -0.49
N MET A 44 -3.36 -3.90 0.38
CA MET A 44 -3.96 -4.10 1.70
C MET A 44 -3.84 -2.85 2.60
N LEU A 45 -2.74 -2.09 2.50
CA LEU A 45 -2.59 -0.82 3.22
C LEU A 45 -3.59 0.23 2.70
N ILE A 46 -3.75 0.34 1.37
CA ILE A 46 -4.70 1.27 0.77
C ILE A 46 -6.15 0.91 1.17
N THR A 47 -6.53 -0.38 1.07
CA THR A 47 -7.87 -0.85 1.49
C THR A 47 -8.14 -0.54 2.95
N LYS A 48 -7.18 -0.77 3.83
CA LYS A 48 -7.34 -0.51 5.27
C LYS A 48 -7.47 0.99 5.58
N ALA A 49 -6.82 1.85 4.82
CA ALA A 49 -7.00 3.30 4.92
C ALA A 49 -8.35 3.76 4.33
N LEU A 50 -8.84 3.10 3.28
CA LEU A 50 -10.18 3.33 2.71
C LEU A 50 -11.29 3.02 3.73
N GLU A 51 -11.22 1.87 4.39
CA GLU A 51 -12.20 1.45 5.40
C GLU A 51 -12.30 2.41 6.60
N LYS A 52 -11.23 3.15 6.89
CA LYS A 52 -11.18 4.15 7.97
C LYS A 52 -11.68 5.53 7.56
N GLY A 53 -11.98 5.75 6.27
CA GLY A 53 -12.68 6.94 5.81
C GLY A 53 -11.82 8.18 5.54
N THR A 54 -10.52 8.05 5.24
CA THR A 54 -9.75 9.24 4.80
C THR A 54 -10.32 9.83 3.50
N HIS A 55 -10.19 11.13 3.31
CA HIS A 55 -10.61 11.80 2.07
C HIS A 55 -9.42 12.18 1.18
N ASP A 56 -8.21 11.81 1.58
CA ASP A 56 -6.98 12.17 0.87
C ASP A 56 -6.49 11.09 -0.11
N ASP A 57 -5.51 11.47 -0.93
CA ASP A 57 -4.79 10.60 -1.86
C ASP A 57 -3.96 9.56 -1.08
N ARG A 58 -4.28 8.28 -1.34
CA ARG A 58 -3.66 7.14 -0.66
C ARG A 58 -2.64 6.48 -1.58
N THR A 59 -1.38 6.79 -1.36
CA THR A 59 -0.28 6.15 -2.08
C THR A 59 0.51 5.29 -1.09
N ALA A 60 0.78 4.02 -1.46
CA ALA A 60 1.63 3.13 -0.69
C ALA A 60 2.58 2.34 -1.62
N LEU A 61 3.84 2.24 -1.21
CA LEU A 61 4.87 1.41 -1.83
C LEU A 61 5.48 0.49 -0.77
N VAL A 62 5.60 -0.79 -1.09
CA VAL A 62 6.27 -1.77 -0.24
C VAL A 62 7.47 -2.31 -0.98
N VAL A 63 8.64 -2.23 -0.36
CA VAL A 63 9.90 -2.77 -0.92
C VAL A 63 10.43 -3.83 0.03
N ARG A 64 10.58 -5.06 -0.45
CA ARG A 64 11.15 -6.17 0.32
C ARG A 64 12.64 -6.26 0.07
N PHE A 65 13.43 -6.40 1.12
CA PHE A 65 14.87 -6.50 1.01
C PHE A 65 15.32 -7.92 0.63
N GLY A 66 16.15 -8.02 -0.41
CA GLY A 66 16.63 -9.32 -0.93
C GLY A 66 17.65 -10.01 -0.03
N TRP A 67 18.21 -9.31 0.95
CA TRP A 67 19.15 -9.88 1.92
C TRP A 67 18.47 -10.59 3.09
N CYS A 68 17.14 -10.41 3.28
CA CYS A 68 16.38 -11.18 4.25
C CYS A 68 16.26 -12.64 3.79
N LYS A 69 17.27 -13.45 4.10
CA LYS A 69 17.33 -14.90 3.87
C LYS A 69 16.36 -15.60 4.85
N GLY A 70 15.07 -15.45 4.58
CA GLY A 70 14.00 -15.88 5.49
C GLY A 70 12.71 -16.32 4.80
N SER A 71 12.74 -16.71 3.52
CA SER A 71 11.76 -17.64 2.95
C SER A 71 12.29 -18.12 1.60
N ALA A 72 12.22 -19.44 1.34
CA ALA A 72 12.85 -20.13 0.22
C ALA A 72 12.36 -19.75 -1.21
N ALA A 73 11.67 -18.62 -1.37
CA ALA A 73 10.99 -18.22 -2.60
C ALA A 73 11.63 -17.02 -3.33
N TYR A 74 12.55 -16.27 -2.70
CA TYR A 74 13.11 -15.05 -3.29
C TYR A 74 14.30 -15.35 -4.21
N GLY A 75 14.04 -15.96 -5.38
CA GLY A 75 15.10 -16.22 -6.35
C GLY A 75 14.73 -16.96 -7.63
N ARG A 76 13.48 -17.41 -7.82
CA ARG A 76 13.08 -18.09 -9.05
C ARG A 76 11.95 -17.34 -9.76
N GLY A 77 12.35 -16.50 -10.71
CA GLY A 77 11.52 -16.10 -11.84
C GLY A 77 10.42 -15.08 -11.56
N ARG A 78 10.78 -13.85 -11.17
CA ARG A 78 9.85 -12.73 -11.36
C ARG A 78 10.07 -12.14 -12.75
N LYS A 79 9.18 -12.51 -13.69
CA LYS A 79 8.86 -11.64 -14.83
C LYS A 79 8.37 -10.32 -14.23
N THR A 80 8.95 -9.21 -14.63
CA THR A 80 8.38 -7.88 -14.42
C THR A 80 6.95 -7.88 -14.95
N PRO A 81 5.91 -7.68 -14.12
CA PRO A 81 4.65 -7.22 -14.67
C PRO A 81 4.85 -5.76 -15.06
N ALA A 82 4.63 -5.50 -16.35
CA ALA A 82 4.49 -4.17 -16.89
C ALA A 82 3.28 -3.47 -16.24
N ALA A 83 3.41 -2.16 -16.08
CA ALA A 83 2.35 -1.19 -15.88
C ALA A 83 1.49 -1.39 -14.61
N ALA A 84 1.69 -0.50 -13.65
CA ALA A 84 0.60 -0.05 -12.81
C ALA A 84 -0.52 0.49 -13.71
N SER A 85 -1.54 -0.32 -13.98
CA SER A 85 -2.76 0.17 -14.64
C SER A 85 -3.66 0.77 -13.58
N GLU A 86 -3.88 2.08 -13.72
CA GLU A 86 -5.06 2.85 -13.32
C GLU A 86 -5.88 2.30 -12.14
N ALA A 87 -5.56 2.80 -10.94
CA ALA A 87 -6.54 2.88 -9.89
C ALA A 87 -7.45 4.10 -10.16
N ALA A 88 -8.60 3.80 -10.74
CA ALA A 88 -9.90 4.43 -10.53
C ALA A 88 -10.00 5.97 -10.65
N ALA A 89 -10.58 6.37 -11.77
CA ALA A 89 -11.26 7.63 -11.96
C ALA A 89 -12.14 8.03 -10.75
N ALA A 90 -11.85 9.20 -10.18
CA ALA A 90 -12.81 9.96 -9.40
C ALA A 90 -13.67 10.81 -10.37
N PRO A 91 -15.01 10.74 -10.34
CA PRO A 91 -15.79 11.85 -10.87
C PRO A 91 -15.65 13.04 -9.92
N ALA A 92 -15.04 14.10 -10.41
CA ALA A 92 -14.95 15.39 -9.75
C ALA A 92 -16.33 16.08 -9.67
N ASP A 93 -16.66 16.46 -8.45
CA ASP A 93 -17.50 17.56 -7.94
C ASP A 93 -18.32 18.44 -8.90
N ALA A 94 -19.58 18.70 -8.52
CA ALA A 94 -20.23 19.99 -8.72
C ALA A 94 -21.31 20.23 -7.65
N THR A 95 -20.90 20.68 -6.46
CA THR A 95 -21.75 21.40 -5.50
C THR A 95 -21.69 22.91 -5.72
N ALA A 96 -22.81 23.59 -5.39
CA ALA A 96 -23.05 25.04 -5.20
C ALA A 96 -23.48 25.84 -6.44
N ALA A 97 -24.43 26.78 -6.41
CA ALA A 97 -25.37 27.29 -5.40
C ALA A 97 -26.30 28.34 -6.09
N SER A 98 -27.29 28.86 -5.35
CA SER A 98 -27.95 30.18 -5.52
C SER A 98 -29.01 30.33 -6.64
N THR A 99 -30.31 30.37 -6.30
CA THR A 99 -31.12 31.60 -6.04
C THR A 99 -31.31 32.50 -7.26
N THR A 100 -32.57 32.66 -7.70
CA THR A 100 -33.34 33.92 -7.94
C THR A 100 -34.33 33.72 -9.10
N GLY A 101 -35.62 34.05 -8.89
CA GLY A 101 -36.61 34.26 -9.97
C GLY A 101 -37.90 33.49 -9.78
#